data_AF-A0A0F2T7P1-F1
#
_entry.id   AF-A0A0F2T7P1-F1
#
_cell.length_a   1.000
_cell.length_b   1.000
_cell.length_c   1.000
_cell.angle_alpha   90.00
_cell.angle_beta   90.00
_cell.angle_gamma   90.00
#
_symmetry.space_group_name_H-M   'P 1'
#
loop_
_entity.id
_entity.type
_entity.pdbx_description
1 polymer ?
#
loop_
_entity_poly.entity_id
_entity_poly.type
_entity_poly.pdbx_seq_one_letter_code
_entity_poly.pdbx_strand_id
1 'polypeptide(L)'
;SAGAVELLTDEVPWPAGGSRVRRAGVSSFGISGTNAHVILEEGPAAVVSEAVSPGGVVVPWALSAGSGAALRAQAERLRAWLADRPDVDPAAVARTLASGRAALEHRAVVAGRDLPELVARLGELAEADSVPASGSGAVFVFPGQGSQWAGMAAELLDVSPVFAAAVEECAAVMDPLTDWSLLDVLRDGSGALLGRVDVVQPALFAVMVGLARWWESCGVRPSAVIGHSQGEIAAAHVAGLLSLEDAARVVVLRSRALRKVSGGGMLSVGVGA
;
A
#
# COMPACT_ATOMS: atom_id res chain seq x y z
N SER A 1 -35.06 -22.79 52.69
CA SER A 1 -34.59 -23.19 51.35
C SER A 1 -33.58 -22.14 50.91
N ALA A 2 -32.29 -22.41 51.10
CA ALA A 2 -31.22 -21.55 50.56
C ALA A 2 -31.08 -21.92 49.09
N GLY A 3 -31.45 -21.01 48.20
CA GLY A 3 -31.66 -21.28 46.77
C GLY A 3 -30.38 -21.60 46.00
N ALA A 4 -30.55 -21.97 44.72
CA ALA A 4 -29.51 -22.32 43.75
C ALA A 4 -28.61 -21.13 43.33
N VAL A 5 -28.20 -20.29 44.28
CA VAL A 5 -27.38 -19.10 44.09
C VAL A 5 -26.18 -19.20 45.04
N GLU A 6 -24.98 -19.09 44.48
CA GLU A 6 -23.71 -19.18 45.21
C GLU A 6 -22.87 -17.92 44.92
N LEU A 7 -22.18 -17.42 45.95
CA LEU A 7 -21.27 -16.29 45.81
C LEU A 7 -19.93 -16.78 45.24
N LEU A 8 -19.44 -16.15 44.18
CA LEU A 8 -18.08 -16.38 43.69
C LEU A 8 -17.08 -15.71 44.65
N THR A 9 -16.48 -16.50 45.55
CA THR A 9 -15.40 -16.05 46.46
C THR A 9 -14.00 -16.17 45.84
N ASP A 10 -13.88 -16.98 44.79
CA ASP A 10 -12.64 -17.28 44.07
C ASP A 10 -12.89 -17.29 42.56
N GLU A 11 -11.83 -17.21 41.75
CA GLU A 11 -11.93 -17.33 40.30
C GLU A 11 -12.38 -18.75 39.91
N VAL A 12 -13.52 -18.85 39.22
CA VAL A 12 -14.06 -20.11 38.72
C VAL A 12 -14.01 -20.14 37.20
N PRO A 13 -13.44 -21.19 36.58
CA PRO A 13 -13.41 -21.32 35.12
C PRO A 13 -14.82 -21.29 34.50
N TRP A 14 -15.00 -20.45 33.48
CA TRP A 14 -16.24 -20.39 32.69
C TRP A 14 -15.97 -20.73 31.21
N PRO A 15 -15.84 -22.02 30.88
CA PRO A 15 -15.35 -22.48 29.58
C PRO A 15 -16.29 -22.08 28.42
N ALA A 16 -15.69 -21.61 27.32
CA ALA A 16 -16.36 -21.31 26.06
C ALA A 16 -16.47 -22.56 25.17
N GLY A 17 -17.39 -22.57 24.20
CA GLY A 17 -17.45 -23.61 23.16
C GLY A 17 -17.94 -24.99 23.61
N GLY A 18 -18.48 -25.08 24.83
CA GLY A 18 -19.21 -26.26 25.30
C GLY A 18 -20.63 -26.35 24.73
N SER A 19 -21.40 -27.35 25.15
CA SER A 19 -22.80 -27.54 24.72
C SER A 19 -23.77 -26.44 25.19
N ARG A 20 -23.34 -25.56 26.11
CA ARG A 20 -24.16 -24.49 26.68
C ARG A 20 -23.52 -23.13 26.43
N VAL A 21 -24.26 -22.27 25.72
CA VAL A 21 -23.90 -20.86 25.51
C VAL A 21 -23.84 -20.13 26.85
N ARG A 22 -22.76 -19.39 27.07
CA ARG A 22 -22.54 -18.60 28.28
C ARG A 22 -23.50 -17.42 28.33
N ARG A 23 -24.22 -17.28 29.45
CA ARG A 23 -25.15 -16.18 29.72
C ARG A 23 -24.97 -15.64 31.13
N ALA A 24 -25.04 -14.32 31.27
CA ALA A 24 -24.99 -13.63 32.56
C ALA A 24 -26.15 -12.62 32.68
N GLY A 25 -26.62 -12.41 33.91
CA GLY A 25 -27.57 -11.33 34.22
C GLY A 25 -26.86 -10.19 34.94
N VAL A 26 -27.18 -8.94 34.56
CA VAL A 26 -26.72 -7.73 35.26
C VAL A 26 -27.97 -6.98 35.74
N SER A 27 -28.08 -6.79 37.06
CA SER A 27 -29.17 -6.04 37.69
C SER A 27 -28.65 -4.72 38.26
N SER A 28 -29.44 -3.65 38.14
CA SER A 28 -29.19 -2.36 38.80
C SER A 28 -30.50 -1.82 39.39
N PHE A 29 -30.45 -1.43 40.66
CA PHE A 29 -31.61 -0.95 41.42
C PHE A 29 -31.31 0.44 41.98
N GLY A 30 -31.88 1.47 41.37
CA GLY A 30 -31.63 2.87 41.75
C GLY A 30 -32.42 3.27 42.99
N ILE A 31 -31.88 4.18 43.79
CA ILE A 31 -32.55 4.71 45.00
C ILE A 31 -33.89 5.41 44.71
N SER A 32 -34.08 5.89 43.48
CA SER A 32 -35.35 6.47 43.00
C SER A 32 -36.45 5.44 42.74
N GLY A 33 -36.14 4.15 42.82
CA GLY A 33 -37.07 3.03 42.54
C GLY A 33 -37.07 2.55 41.09
N THR A 34 -36.20 3.09 40.22
CA THR A 34 -36.02 2.55 38.86
C THR A 34 -35.12 1.32 38.87
N ASN A 35 -35.63 0.22 38.33
CA ASN A 35 -34.95 -1.07 38.26
C ASN A 35 -34.65 -1.43 36.80
N ALA A 36 -33.44 -1.92 36.54
CA ALA A 36 -33.04 -2.43 35.24
C ALA A 36 -32.40 -3.81 35.39
N HIS A 37 -32.68 -4.70 34.43
CA HIS A 37 -32.05 -6.02 34.33
C HIS A 37 -31.71 -6.32 32.87
N VAL A 38 -30.48 -6.74 32.62
CA VAL A 38 -29.96 -7.08 31.30
C VAL A 38 -29.44 -8.51 31.31
N ILE A 39 -29.76 -9.27 30.27
CA ILE A 39 -29.19 -10.60 30.01
C ILE A 39 -28.15 -10.45 28.92
N LEU A 40 -26.92 -10.88 29.21
CA LEU A 40 -25.80 -10.93 28.29
C LEU A 40 -25.61 -12.37 27.80
N GLU A 41 -25.22 -12.51 26.55
CA GLU A 41 -24.86 -13.78 25.92
C GLU A 41 -23.48 -13.63 25.26
N GLU A 42 -22.67 -14.69 25.25
CA GLU A 42 -21.39 -14.65 24.55
C GLU A 42 -21.58 -14.44 23.04
N GLY A 43 -20.63 -13.72 22.41
CA GLY A 43 -20.65 -13.51 20.96
C GLY A 43 -20.43 -14.82 20.18
N PRO A 44 -20.79 -14.84 18.88
CA PRO A 44 -20.52 -15.99 18.03
C PRO A 44 -19.02 -16.30 18.01
N ALA A 45 -18.68 -17.58 17.86
CA ALA A 45 -17.28 -18.01 17.79
C ALA A 45 -16.57 -17.24 16.67
N ALA A 46 -15.45 -16.60 17.02
CA ALA A 46 -14.62 -15.94 16.03
C ALA A 46 -14.09 -16.99 15.05
N VAL A 47 -14.37 -16.80 13.76
CA VAL A 47 -13.74 -17.62 12.71
C VAL A 47 -12.28 -17.21 12.68
N VAL A 48 -11.41 -18.04 13.26
CA VAL A 48 -9.96 -17.87 13.14
C VAL A 48 -9.59 -18.27 11.72
N SER A 49 -9.53 -17.31 10.81
CA SER A 49 -8.92 -17.53 9.51
C SER A 49 -7.44 -17.77 9.74
N GLU A 50 -6.91 -18.91 9.28
CA GLU A 50 -5.47 -19.09 9.15
C GLU A 50 -4.96 -17.99 8.21
N ALA A 51 -4.24 -17.03 8.78
CA ALA A 51 -3.59 -15.99 8.01
C ALA A 51 -2.38 -16.63 7.33
N VAL A 52 -2.48 -16.88 6.03
CA VAL A 52 -1.30 -17.13 5.20
C VAL A 52 -0.61 -15.80 5.02
N SER A 53 0.36 -15.50 5.89
CA SER A 53 1.23 -14.34 5.70
C SER A 53 2.24 -14.68 4.60
N PRO A 54 2.21 -14.04 3.42
CA PRO A 54 3.27 -14.19 2.45
C PRO A 54 4.55 -13.65 3.11
N GLY A 55 5.45 -14.55 3.49
CA GLY A 55 6.71 -14.19 4.14
C GLY A 55 7.53 -13.25 3.25
N GLY A 56 8.19 -12.27 3.86
CA GLY A 56 9.12 -11.36 3.18
C GLY A 56 8.49 -10.13 2.52
N VAL A 57 7.16 -9.95 2.57
CA VAL A 57 6.49 -8.75 2.07
C VAL A 57 6.64 -7.59 3.07
N VAL A 58 6.95 -6.39 2.57
CA VAL A 58 6.97 -5.17 3.40
C VAL A 58 5.55 -4.85 3.87
N VAL A 59 5.35 -4.76 5.18
CA VAL A 59 4.07 -4.43 5.81
C VAL A 59 4.11 -2.99 6.33
N PRO A 60 3.17 -2.11 5.90
CA PRO A 60 3.09 -0.74 6.40
C PRO A 60 2.19 -0.66 7.66
N TRP A 61 2.72 -0.12 8.75
CA TRP A 61 1.98 0.27 9.94
C TRP A 61 1.71 1.77 9.91
N ALA A 62 0.46 2.15 9.63
CA ALA A 62 0.02 3.54 9.65
C ALA A 62 -0.37 3.97 11.07
N LEU A 63 0.40 4.88 11.67
CA LEU A 63 0.08 5.50 12.95
C LEU A 63 -0.41 6.93 12.74
N SER A 64 -1.35 7.36 13.57
CA SER A 64 -1.73 8.77 13.62
C SER A 64 -2.12 9.23 15.02
N ALA A 65 -1.99 10.53 15.27
CA ALA A 65 -2.39 11.18 16.52
C ALA A 65 -2.78 12.66 16.31
N GLY A 66 -3.40 13.27 17.31
CA GLY A 66 -3.78 14.69 17.29
C GLY A 66 -2.63 15.67 17.55
N SER A 67 -1.44 15.17 17.88
CA SER A 67 -0.22 15.97 18.05
C SER A 67 1.01 15.11 17.84
N GLY A 68 2.16 15.73 17.59
CA GLY A 68 3.40 14.97 17.41
C GLY A 68 3.87 14.23 18.65
N ALA A 69 3.69 14.82 19.83
CA ALA A 69 3.97 14.14 21.09
C ALA A 69 3.05 12.91 21.30
N ALA A 70 1.77 13.01 20.91
CA ALA A 70 0.84 11.89 20.99
C ALA A 70 1.17 10.79 19.96
N LEU A 71 1.74 11.14 18.81
CA LEU A 71 2.21 10.17 17.80
C LEU A 71 3.40 9.37 18.32
N ARG A 72 4.41 10.05 18.90
CA ARG A 72 5.54 9.40 19.57
C ARG A 72 5.08 8.46 20.69
N ALA A 73 4.17 8.94 21.54
CA ALA A 73 3.60 8.14 22.61
C ALA A 73 2.79 6.94 22.09
N GLN A 74 2.13 7.06 20.92
CA GLN A 74 1.43 5.94 20.28
C GLN A 74 2.41 4.90 19.74
N ALA A 75 3.55 5.33 19.17
CA ALA A 75 4.61 4.41 18.73
C ALA A 75 5.19 3.62 19.91
N GLU A 76 5.51 4.30 21.02
CA GLU A 76 6.05 3.63 22.21
C GLU A 76 5.04 2.69 22.87
N ARG A 77 3.75 3.07 22.94
CA ARG A 77 2.70 2.16 23.44
C ARG A 77 2.58 0.90 22.59
N LEU A 78 2.62 1.04 21.25
CA LEU A 78 2.57 -0.11 20.36
C LEU A 78 3.80 -0.99 20.55
N ARG A 79 5.00 -0.39 20.61
CA ARG A 79 6.25 -1.10 20.87
C ARG A 79 6.23 -1.88 22.18
N ALA A 80 5.80 -1.24 23.28
CA ALA A 80 5.68 -1.88 24.58
C ALA A 80 4.66 -3.03 24.58
N TRP A 81 3.53 -2.86 23.89
CA TRP A 81 2.53 -3.91 23.74
C TRP A 81 3.05 -5.15 22.99
N LEU A 82 3.97 -4.94 22.04
CA LEU A 82 4.60 -6.01 21.24
C LEU A 82 5.69 -6.77 22.02
N ALA A 83 6.28 -6.17 23.06
CA ALA A 83 7.38 -6.78 23.82
C ALA A 83 6.99 -8.15 24.42
N ASP A 84 5.75 -8.27 24.89
CA ASP A 84 5.21 -9.51 25.47
C ASP A 84 4.46 -10.39 24.44
N ARG A 85 4.56 -10.07 23.14
CA ARG A 85 3.78 -10.71 22.06
C ARG A 85 4.63 -10.97 20.80
N PRO A 86 5.68 -11.80 20.89
CA PRO A 86 6.56 -12.08 19.76
C PRO A 86 5.88 -12.80 18.58
N ASP A 87 4.73 -13.44 18.84
CA ASP A 87 4.06 -14.30 17.86
C ASP A 87 2.94 -13.59 17.09
N VAL A 88 2.78 -12.27 17.28
CA VAL A 88 1.71 -11.52 16.60
C VAL A 88 1.99 -11.40 15.10
N ASP A 89 0.96 -11.65 14.28
CA ASP A 89 1.04 -11.41 12.83
C ASP A 89 1.17 -9.91 12.53
N PRO A 90 2.28 -9.44 11.93
CA PRO A 90 2.45 -8.03 11.59
C PRO A 90 1.36 -7.50 10.63
N ALA A 91 0.83 -8.35 9.75
CA ALA A 91 -0.23 -7.97 8.83
C ALA A 91 -1.56 -7.74 9.56
N ALA A 92 -1.86 -8.52 10.60
CA ALA A 92 -3.03 -8.28 11.45
C ALA A 92 -2.96 -6.94 12.20
N VAL A 93 -1.77 -6.58 12.69
CA VAL A 93 -1.52 -5.25 13.29
C VAL A 93 -1.75 -4.15 12.25
N ALA A 94 -1.18 -4.31 11.05
CA ALA A 94 -1.35 -3.36 9.95
C ALA A 94 -2.83 -3.14 9.58
N ARG A 95 -3.60 -4.23 9.42
CA ARG A 95 -5.04 -4.17 9.14
C ARG A 95 -5.79 -3.41 10.23
N THR A 96 -5.48 -3.68 11.50
CA THR A 96 -6.11 -3.01 12.64
C THR A 96 -5.78 -1.53 12.68
N LEU A 97 -4.53 -1.16 12.41
CA LEU A 97 -4.09 0.24 12.35
C LEU A 97 -4.74 0.98 11.17
N ALA A 98 -4.86 0.35 10.01
CA ALA A 98 -5.39 0.98 8.80
C ALA A 98 -6.93 1.12 8.81
N SER A 99 -7.66 0.15 9.36
CA SER A 99 -9.14 0.10 9.26
C SER A 99 -9.87 0.27 10.60
N GLY A 100 -9.19 0.04 11.72
CA GLY A 100 -9.77 0.07 13.06
C GLY A 100 -9.39 1.29 13.90
N ARG A 101 -8.72 2.29 13.32
CA ARG A 101 -8.30 3.52 13.99
C ARG A 101 -8.64 4.74 13.16
N ALA A 102 -8.92 5.86 13.84
CA ALA A 102 -9.13 7.13 13.17
C ALA A 102 -7.83 7.64 12.52
N ALA A 103 -7.94 8.28 11.36
CA ALA A 103 -6.83 8.93 10.67
C ALA A 103 -6.72 10.41 11.09
N LEU A 104 -5.79 10.70 11.99
CA LEU A 104 -5.57 12.03 12.58
C LEU A 104 -4.48 12.82 11.85
N GLU A 105 -4.24 14.06 12.25
CA GLU A 105 -3.43 15.03 11.51
C GLU A 105 -1.93 14.71 11.52
N HIS A 106 -1.38 14.25 12.64
CA HIS A 106 0.01 13.81 12.71
C HIS A 106 0.08 12.34 12.31
N ARG A 107 0.77 12.04 11.20
CA ARG A 107 0.80 10.70 10.60
C ARG A 107 2.23 10.23 10.40
N ALA A 108 2.46 8.94 10.60
CA ALA A 108 3.70 8.27 10.24
C ALA A 108 3.39 6.86 9.75
N VAL A 109 4.25 6.35 8.88
CA VAL A 109 4.19 4.96 8.41
C VAL A 109 5.50 4.28 8.78
N VAL A 110 5.41 3.21 9.56
CA VAL A 110 6.53 2.31 9.83
C VAL A 110 6.40 1.11 8.91
N ALA A 111 7.33 0.94 7.98
CA ALA A 111 7.34 -0.19 7.04
C ALA A 111 8.45 -1.17 7.41
N GLY A 112 8.20 -2.47 7.34
CA GLY A 112 9.20 -3.51 7.64
C GLY A 112 8.73 -4.88 7.19
N ARG A 113 9.64 -5.83 7.06
CA ARG A 113 9.36 -7.19 6.55
C ARG A 113 9.06 -8.20 7.64
N ASP A 114 9.44 -7.88 8.87
CA ASP A 114 9.25 -8.73 10.05
C ASP A 114 9.01 -7.89 11.31
N LEU A 115 8.59 -8.58 12.37
CA LEU A 115 8.26 -7.94 13.63
C LEU A 115 9.47 -7.24 14.29
N PRO A 116 10.68 -7.84 14.37
CA PRO A 116 11.86 -7.17 14.89
C PRO A 116 12.19 -5.84 14.18
N GLU A 117 12.16 -5.81 12.84
CA GLU A 117 12.39 -4.59 12.06
C GLU A 117 11.35 -3.51 12.38
N LEU A 118 10.07 -3.89 12.44
CA LEU A 118 8.97 -2.97 12.75
C LEU A 118 9.09 -2.40 14.18
N VAL A 119 9.46 -3.23 15.16
CA VAL A 119 9.69 -2.82 16.55
C VAL A 119 10.86 -1.84 16.66
N ALA A 120 11.95 -2.08 15.93
CA ALA A 120 13.10 -1.16 15.90
C ALA A 120 12.70 0.22 15.32
N ARG A 121 12.01 0.23 14.17
CA ARG A 121 11.55 1.46 13.52
C ARG A 121 10.46 2.20 14.30
N LEU A 122 9.65 1.51 15.10
CA LEU A 122 8.77 2.16 16.08
C LEU A 122 9.57 2.92 17.14
N GLY A 123 10.72 2.39 17.56
CA GLY A 123 11.64 3.08 18.46
C GLY A 123 12.21 4.35 17.83
N GLU A 124 12.58 4.31 16.54
CA GLU A 124 13.01 5.50 15.80
C GLU A 124 11.90 6.56 15.71
N LEU A 125 10.67 6.12 15.43
CA LEU A 125 9.50 7.01 15.37
C LEU A 125 9.17 7.62 16.75
N ALA A 126 9.40 6.90 17.84
CA ALA A 126 9.16 7.39 19.20
C ALA A 126 10.06 8.57 19.58
N GLU A 127 11.19 8.75 18.88
CA GLU A 127 12.12 9.87 19.10
C GLU A 127 12.02 10.94 17.99
N ALA A 128 11.34 10.64 16.89
CA ALA A 128 11.27 11.53 15.73
C ALA A 128 10.36 12.75 15.97
N ASP A 129 10.73 13.88 15.37
CA ASP A 129 9.81 14.99 15.20
C ASP A 129 8.81 14.71 14.09
N SER A 130 7.55 15.07 14.33
CA SER A 130 6.48 14.91 13.36
C SER A 130 5.87 16.27 13.02
N VAL A 131 5.66 16.50 11.75
CA VAL A 131 4.82 17.59 11.26
C VAL A 131 3.45 17.05 10.89
N PRO A 132 2.38 17.85 11.03
CA PRO A 132 1.06 17.44 10.59
C PRO A 132 1.08 17.18 9.08
N ALA A 133 0.39 16.12 8.65
CA ALA A 133 0.22 15.84 7.24
C ALA A 133 -0.61 16.96 6.60
N SER A 134 -0.07 17.57 5.54
CA SER A 134 -0.74 18.58 4.73
C SER A 134 -0.76 18.12 3.27
N GLY A 135 -1.89 18.28 2.59
CA GLY A 135 -2.03 17.91 1.18
C GLY A 135 -3.45 17.59 0.76
N SER A 136 -3.86 18.08 -0.41
CA SER A 136 -5.14 17.78 -1.05
C SER A 136 -4.89 17.01 -2.35
N GLY A 137 -5.07 15.68 -2.33
CA GLY A 137 -4.97 14.84 -3.53
C GLY A 137 -3.53 14.57 -3.99
N ALA A 138 -3.37 13.51 -4.80
CA ALA A 138 -2.09 13.17 -5.41
C ALA A 138 -1.98 13.79 -6.81
N VAL A 139 -0.77 14.19 -7.21
CA VAL A 139 -0.45 14.50 -8.62
C VAL A 139 0.45 13.40 -9.13
N PHE A 140 0.07 12.74 -10.23
CA PHE A 140 0.96 11.77 -10.87
C PHE A 140 1.89 12.50 -11.85
N VAL A 141 3.19 12.32 -11.66
CA VAL A 141 4.24 12.95 -12.47
C VAL A 141 4.90 11.87 -13.32
N PHE A 142 4.84 12.06 -14.62
CA PHE A 142 5.33 11.12 -15.63
C PHE A 142 6.62 11.67 -16.26
N PRO A 143 7.81 11.19 -15.85
CA PRO A 143 9.06 11.71 -16.34
C PRO A 143 9.32 11.33 -17.81
N GLY A 144 10.31 12.00 -18.41
CA GLY A 144 10.82 11.65 -19.72
C GLY A 144 11.76 10.43 -19.68
N GLN A 145 12.58 10.30 -20.72
CA GLN A 145 13.66 9.30 -20.75
C GLN A 145 14.77 9.67 -19.77
N GLY A 146 15.37 8.67 -19.11
CA GLY A 146 16.47 8.84 -18.15
C GLY A 146 16.30 8.03 -16.86
N SER A 147 15.08 7.59 -16.55
CA SER A 147 14.77 6.80 -15.35
C SER A 147 14.88 5.29 -15.55
N GLN A 148 15.22 4.82 -16.76
CA GLN A 148 15.32 3.39 -17.05
C GLN A 148 16.52 2.74 -16.37
N TRP A 149 16.35 1.48 -15.98
CA TRP A 149 17.43 0.59 -15.50
C TRP A 149 17.09 -0.86 -15.87
N ALA A 150 18.10 -1.73 -15.90
CA ALA A 150 17.93 -3.12 -16.33
C ALA A 150 17.08 -3.91 -15.32
N GLY A 151 16.04 -4.59 -15.79
CA GLY A 151 15.10 -5.30 -14.91
C GLY A 151 14.11 -4.39 -14.16
N MET A 152 13.90 -3.14 -14.60
CA MET A 152 13.11 -2.14 -13.85
C MET A 152 11.67 -2.50 -13.48
N ALA A 153 11.11 -3.53 -14.12
CA ALA A 153 9.76 -4.00 -13.89
C ALA A 153 9.67 -5.50 -13.56
N ALA A 154 10.80 -6.22 -13.56
CA ALA A 154 10.81 -7.68 -13.51
C ALA A 154 10.12 -8.23 -12.26
N GLU A 155 10.46 -7.72 -11.08
CA GLU A 155 9.84 -8.14 -9.82
C GLU A 155 8.35 -7.80 -9.78
N LEU A 156 7.96 -6.59 -10.21
CA LEU A 156 6.56 -6.16 -10.21
C LEU A 156 5.68 -6.99 -11.17
N LEU A 157 6.24 -7.47 -12.28
CA LEU A 157 5.57 -8.42 -13.17
C LEU A 157 5.26 -9.75 -12.48
N ASP A 158 6.05 -10.15 -11.49
CA ASP A 158 5.88 -11.43 -10.80
C ASP A 158 5.01 -11.31 -9.54
N VAL A 159 5.14 -10.20 -8.79
CA VAL A 159 4.47 -10.03 -7.48
C VAL A 159 3.17 -9.24 -7.54
N SER A 160 2.91 -8.49 -8.62
CA SER A 160 1.72 -7.65 -8.74
C SER A 160 0.88 -8.00 -9.97
N PRO A 161 -0.23 -8.75 -9.79
CA PRO A 161 -1.15 -9.08 -10.88
C PRO A 161 -1.72 -7.85 -11.59
N VAL A 162 -1.96 -6.75 -10.86
CA VAL A 162 -2.48 -5.50 -11.43
C VAL A 162 -1.46 -4.86 -12.36
N PHE A 163 -0.20 -4.80 -11.93
CA PHE A 163 0.88 -4.25 -12.76
C PHE A 163 1.14 -5.13 -13.98
N ALA A 164 1.21 -6.46 -13.79
CA ALA A 164 1.39 -7.42 -14.88
C ALA A 164 0.30 -7.29 -15.95
N ALA A 165 -0.98 -7.32 -15.56
CA ALA A 165 -2.09 -7.17 -16.50
C ALA A 165 -2.01 -5.85 -17.31
N ALA A 166 -1.65 -4.75 -16.65
CA ALA A 166 -1.47 -3.46 -17.32
C ALA A 166 -0.37 -3.48 -18.38
N VAL A 167 0.77 -4.10 -18.07
CA VAL A 167 1.91 -4.21 -18.99
C VAL A 167 1.60 -5.18 -20.13
N GLU A 168 0.89 -6.28 -19.85
CA GLU A 168 0.43 -7.24 -20.86
C GLU A 168 -0.53 -6.59 -21.87
N GLU A 169 -1.46 -5.74 -21.40
CA GLU A 169 -2.30 -4.94 -22.28
C GLU A 169 -1.48 -3.98 -23.16
N CYS A 170 -0.46 -3.34 -22.59
CA CYS A 170 0.46 -2.50 -23.37
C CYS A 170 1.21 -3.33 -24.42
N ALA A 171 1.68 -4.52 -24.05
CA ALA A 171 2.40 -5.42 -24.94
C ALA A 171 1.51 -5.84 -26.12
N ALA A 172 0.29 -6.29 -25.86
CA ALA A 172 -0.65 -6.71 -26.90
C ALA A 172 -0.92 -5.63 -27.95
N VAL A 173 -0.98 -4.37 -27.52
CA VAL A 173 -1.18 -3.21 -28.42
C VAL A 173 0.11 -2.84 -29.17
N MET A 174 1.27 -3.01 -28.54
CA MET A 174 2.58 -2.67 -29.12
C MET A 174 3.13 -3.75 -30.05
N ASP A 175 2.81 -5.02 -29.84
CA ASP A 175 3.28 -6.16 -30.62
C ASP A 175 3.12 -5.96 -32.15
N PRO A 176 1.96 -5.54 -32.69
CA PRO A 176 1.83 -5.29 -34.13
C PRO A 176 2.60 -4.05 -34.60
N LEU A 177 3.07 -3.21 -33.67
CA LEU A 177 3.78 -1.98 -33.94
C LEU A 177 5.29 -2.13 -33.77
N THR A 178 5.83 -3.18 -33.16
CA THR A 178 7.28 -3.33 -32.86
C THR A 178 7.87 -4.61 -33.47
N ASP A 179 9.19 -4.71 -33.49
CA ASP A 179 9.97 -5.88 -33.92
C ASP A 179 10.62 -6.61 -32.72
N TRP A 180 10.17 -6.30 -31.51
CA TRP A 180 10.68 -6.79 -30.24
C TRP A 180 9.54 -6.95 -29.24
N SER A 181 9.72 -7.84 -28.27
CA SER A 181 8.76 -8.14 -27.19
C SER A 181 8.96 -7.20 -26.01
N LEU A 182 7.88 -6.53 -25.58
CA LEU A 182 7.92 -5.65 -24.41
C LEU A 182 8.20 -6.42 -23.13
N LEU A 183 7.59 -7.59 -22.95
CA LEU A 183 7.81 -8.41 -21.77
C LEU A 183 9.25 -8.90 -21.68
N ASP A 184 9.86 -9.28 -22.81
CA ASP A 184 11.26 -9.73 -22.84
C ASP A 184 12.20 -8.56 -22.48
N VAL A 185 11.95 -7.36 -23.02
CA VAL A 185 12.73 -6.16 -22.69
C VAL A 185 12.64 -5.82 -21.20
N LEU A 186 11.46 -5.94 -20.59
CA LEU A 186 11.26 -5.62 -19.17
C LEU A 186 11.82 -6.68 -18.22
N ARG A 187 11.87 -7.95 -18.66
CA ARG A 187 12.47 -9.06 -17.91
C ARG A 187 13.98 -9.21 -18.14
N ASP A 188 14.54 -8.58 -19.16
CA ASP A 188 15.97 -8.59 -19.44
C ASP A 188 16.76 -7.82 -18.37
N GLY A 189 17.42 -8.59 -17.49
CA GLY A 189 18.31 -8.06 -16.46
C GLY A 189 19.64 -7.49 -16.98
N SER A 190 19.97 -7.67 -18.27
CA SER A 190 21.16 -7.04 -18.88
C SER A 190 20.87 -5.62 -19.38
N GLY A 191 19.61 -5.31 -19.69
CA GLY A 191 19.19 -4.02 -20.23
C GLY A 191 19.75 -3.74 -21.63
N ALA A 192 20.15 -4.77 -22.38
CA ALA A 192 20.88 -4.63 -23.65
C ALA A 192 20.13 -3.77 -24.68
N LEU A 193 18.79 -3.83 -24.67
CA LEU A 193 17.95 -3.08 -25.59
C LEU A 193 17.55 -1.68 -25.07
N LEU A 194 17.76 -1.37 -23.79
CA LEU A 194 17.35 -0.08 -23.21
C LEU A 194 18.19 1.11 -23.69
N GLY A 195 19.31 0.87 -24.37
CA GLY A 195 20.09 1.92 -25.05
C GLY A 195 19.42 2.45 -26.33
N ARG A 196 18.46 1.72 -26.89
CA ARG A 196 17.76 2.11 -28.12
C ARG A 196 16.55 3.00 -27.80
N VAL A 197 16.52 4.22 -28.36
CA VAL A 197 15.41 5.17 -28.15
C VAL A 197 14.06 4.59 -28.54
N ASP A 198 14.02 3.80 -29.62
CA ASP A 198 12.82 3.14 -30.14
C ASP A 198 12.30 1.99 -29.25
N VAL A 199 13.11 1.55 -28.28
CA VAL A 199 12.74 0.52 -27.28
C VAL A 199 12.45 1.15 -25.92
N VAL A 200 13.36 1.99 -25.42
CA VAL A 200 13.28 2.56 -24.07
C VAL A 200 12.05 3.45 -23.89
N GLN A 201 11.63 4.17 -24.93
CA GLN A 201 10.49 5.08 -24.86
C GLN A 201 9.17 4.33 -24.66
N PRO A 202 8.79 3.35 -25.52
CA PRO A 202 7.60 2.54 -25.27
C PRO A 202 7.69 1.67 -24.00
N ALA A 203 8.87 1.15 -23.65
CA ALA A 203 9.05 0.40 -22.41
C ALA A 203 8.76 1.26 -21.16
N LEU A 204 9.31 2.49 -21.11
CA LEU A 204 9.02 3.43 -20.03
C LEU A 204 7.53 3.83 -19.99
N PHE A 205 6.89 4.00 -21.15
CA PHE A 205 5.44 4.22 -21.22
C PHE A 205 4.67 3.09 -20.53
N ALA A 206 4.94 1.83 -20.88
CA ALA A 206 4.25 0.69 -20.28
C ALA A 206 4.47 0.60 -18.77
N VAL A 207 5.70 0.83 -18.28
CA VAL A 207 5.99 0.86 -16.85
C VAL A 207 5.23 1.99 -16.14
N MET A 208 5.20 3.19 -16.71
CA MET A 208 4.46 4.32 -16.15
C MET A 208 2.95 4.04 -16.08
N VAL A 209 2.37 3.43 -17.11
CA VAL A 209 0.95 3.04 -17.13
C VAL A 209 0.67 1.95 -16.10
N GLY A 210 1.54 0.94 -16.00
CA GLY A 210 1.43 -0.12 -15.00
C GLY A 210 1.49 0.41 -13.57
N LEU A 211 2.43 1.33 -13.28
CA LEU A 211 2.53 1.97 -11.96
C LEU A 211 1.31 2.84 -11.65
N ALA A 212 0.78 3.58 -12.63
CA ALA A 212 -0.43 4.38 -12.44
C ALA A 212 -1.62 3.49 -12.05
N ARG A 213 -1.85 2.39 -12.78
CA ARG A 213 -2.92 1.43 -12.45
C ARG A 213 -2.72 0.74 -11.11
N TRP A 214 -1.47 0.44 -10.74
CA TRP A 214 -1.15 -0.10 -9.42
C TRP A 214 -1.54 0.88 -8.31
N TRP A 215 -1.16 2.16 -8.42
CA TRP A 215 -1.56 3.19 -7.45
C TRP A 215 -3.07 3.36 -7.35
N GLU A 216 -3.78 3.33 -8.48
CA GLU A 216 -5.24 3.39 -8.51
C GLU A 216 -5.87 2.17 -7.82
N SER A 217 -5.29 0.98 -7.94
CA SER A 217 -5.75 -0.22 -7.24
C SER A 217 -5.59 -0.12 -5.72
N CYS A 218 -4.63 0.69 -5.25
CA CYS A 218 -4.48 1.04 -3.84
C CYS A 218 -5.45 2.17 -3.39
N GLY A 219 -6.36 2.62 -4.28
CA GLY A 219 -7.31 3.70 -4.00
C GLY A 219 -6.73 5.11 -4.18
N VAL A 220 -5.49 5.24 -4.66
CA VAL A 220 -4.87 6.55 -4.93
C VAL A 220 -5.23 7.00 -6.35
N ARG A 221 -6.19 7.92 -6.46
CA ARG A 221 -6.54 8.55 -7.74
C ARG A 221 -5.87 9.91 -7.89
N PRO A 222 -5.23 10.21 -9.03
CA PRO A 222 -4.62 11.51 -9.25
C PRO A 222 -5.69 12.60 -9.38
N SER A 223 -5.50 13.72 -8.69
CA SER A 223 -6.28 14.95 -8.89
C SER A 223 -5.77 15.77 -10.08
N ALA A 224 -4.52 15.55 -10.47
CA ALA A 224 -3.92 16.06 -11.69
C ALA A 224 -2.82 15.11 -12.17
N VAL A 225 -2.46 15.25 -13.45
CA VAL A 225 -1.31 14.57 -14.04
C VAL A 225 -0.40 15.59 -14.72
N ILE A 226 0.91 15.37 -14.67
CA ILE A 226 1.89 16.19 -15.37
C ILE A 226 2.88 15.26 -16.04
N GLY A 227 3.14 15.46 -17.33
CA GLY A 227 4.16 14.73 -18.06
C GLY A 227 5.33 15.63 -18.45
N HIS A 228 6.53 15.05 -18.55
CA HIS A 228 7.70 15.74 -19.08
C HIS A 228 8.12 15.11 -20.42
N SER A 229 8.05 15.89 -21.51
CA SER A 229 8.38 15.41 -22.85
C SER A 229 7.58 14.16 -23.22
N GLN A 230 8.22 13.01 -23.45
CA GLN A 230 7.49 11.78 -23.77
C GLN A 230 6.55 11.30 -22.66
N GLY A 231 6.80 11.71 -21.40
CA GLY A 231 5.96 11.36 -20.26
C GLY A 231 4.55 11.94 -20.39
N GLU A 232 4.36 12.98 -21.19
CA GLU A 232 3.02 13.52 -21.51
C GLU A 232 2.13 12.50 -22.21
N ILE A 233 2.69 11.53 -22.94
CA ILE A 233 1.90 10.48 -23.59
C ILE A 233 1.28 9.56 -22.53
N ALA A 234 2.05 9.18 -21.51
CA ALA A 234 1.55 8.39 -20.37
C ALA A 234 0.54 9.21 -19.54
N ALA A 235 0.85 10.49 -19.27
CA ALA A 235 -0.06 11.39 -18.57
C ALA A 235 -1.40 11.54 -19.31
N ALA A 236 -1.39 11.74 -20.62
CA ALA A 236 -2.59 11.87 -21.44
C ALA A 236 -3.41 10.58 -21.43
N HIS A 237 -2.77 9.40 -21.48
CA HIS A 237 -3.47 8.13 -21.34
C HIS A 237 -4.12 7.97 -19.96
N VAL A 238 -3.38 8.22 -18.87
CA VAL A 238 -3.88 8.09 -17.50
C VAL A 238 -4.99 9.11 -17.19
N ALA A 239 -4.96 10.30 -17.79
CA ALA A 239 -6.04 11.28 -17.72
C ALA A 239 -7.26 10.92 -18.59
N GLY A 240 -7.22 9.83 -19.36
CA GLY A 240 -8.29 9.42 -20.26
C GLY A 240 -8.41 10.27 -21.54
N LEU A 241 -7.40 11.07 -21.88
CA LEU A 241 -7.36 11.88 -23.10
C LEU A 241 -6.96 11.07 -24.34
N LEU A 242 -6.18 10.00 -24.15
CA LEU A 242 -5.79 9.05 -25.20
C LEU A 242 -6.18 7.63 -24.81
N SER A 243 -6.74 6.88 -25.76
CA SER A 243 -6.88 5.44 -25.59
C SER A 243 -5.50 4.78 -25.48
N LEU A 244 -5.45 3.55 -24.96
CA LEU A 244 -4.19 2.81 -24.87
C LEU A 244 -3.59 2.59 -26.26
N GLU A 245 -4.43 2.28 -27.26
CA GLU A 245 -4.05 2.07 -28.66
C GLU A 245 -3.41 3.31 -29.27
N ASP A 246 -4.04 4.47 -29.10
CA ASP A 246 -3.53 5.71 -29.66
C ASP A 246 -2.26 6.18 -28.93
N ALA A 247 -2.21 6.05 -27.60
CA ALA A 247 -1.02 6.36 -26.82
C ALA A 247 0.17 5.47 -27.21
N ALA A 248 -0.05 4.16 -27.37
CA ALA A 248 0.96 3.20 -27.82
C ALA A 248 1.46 3.52 -29.24
N ARG A 249 0.56 3.87 -30.17
CA ARG A 249 0.93 4.34 -31.51
C ARG A 249 1.79 5.59 -31.47
N VAL A 250 1.40 6.59 -30.69
CA VAL A 250 2.15 7.84 -30.55
C VAL A 250 3.55 7.57 -30.02
N VAL A 251 3.71 6.81 -28.93
CA VAL A 251 5.03 6.56 -28.34
C VAL A 251 5.93 5.73 -29.27
N VAL A 252 5.40 4.71 -29.94
CA VAL A 252 6.17 3.85 -30.87
C VAL A 252 6.57 4.62 -32.14
N LEU A 253 5.65 5.35 -32.76
CA LEU A 253 5.96 6.09 -33.99
C LEU A 253 6.92 7.26 -33.72
N ARG A 254 6.73 7.97 -32.60
CA ARG A 254 7.62 9.05 -32.17
C ARG A 254 9.04 8.53 -31.92
N SER A 255 9.18 7.43 -31.18
CA SER A 255 10.49 6.88 -30.82
C SER A 255 11.25 6.38 -32.06
N ARG A 256 10.55 5.79 -33.03
CA ARG A 256 11.10 5.43 -34.34
C ARG A 256 11.53 6.63 -35.17
N ALA A 257 10.75 7.71 -35.16
CA ALA A 257 11.13 8.95 -35.85
C ALA A 257 12.40 9.55 -35.24
N LEU A 258 12.51 9.56 -33.91
CA LEU A 258 13.72 10.02 -33.20
C LEU A 258 14.97 9.21 -33.57
N ARG A 259 14.82 7.90 -33.79
CA ARG A 259 15.94 7.05 -34.25
C ARG A 259 16.48 7.48 -35.62
N LYS A 260 15.65 8.02 -36.51
CA LYS A 260 16.08 8.48 -37.85
C LYS A 260 16.90 9.76 -37.81
N VAL A 261 16.73 10.57 -36.77
CA VAL A 261 17.43 11.86 -36.58
C VAL A 261 18.51 11.77 -35.50
N SER A 262 18.98 10.57 -35.20
CA SER A 262 20.09 10.34 -34.27
C SER A 262 21.35 11.07 -34.73
N GLY A 263 22.07 11.72 -33.80
CA GLY A 263 23.32 12.44 -34.08
C GLY A 263 23.44 13.80 -33.38
N GLY A 264 22.34 14.33 -32.84
CA GLY A 264 22.36 15.51 -31.95
C GLY A 264 22.67 15.16 -30.49
N GLY A 265 22.82 16.19 -29.65
CA GLY A 265 23.07 16.06 -28.21
C GLY A 265 22.23 17.02 -27.38
N MET A 266 22.06 16.71 -26.10
CA MET A 266 21.43 17.56 -25.08
C MET A 266 22.35 17.66 -23.87
N LEU A 267 22.37 18.81 -23.20
CA LEU A 267 23.19 19.06 -22.01
C LEU A 267 22.32 19.70 -20.92
N SER A 268 22.48 19.24 -19.68
CA SER A 268 21.96 19.94 -18.49
C SER A 268 22.97 20.99 -18.04
N VAL A 269 22.52 22.23 -17.87
CA VAL A 269 23.37 23.36 -17.46
C VAL A 269 22.97 23.83 -16.07
N GLY A 270 23.87 23.67 -15.09
CA GLY A 270 23.72 24.27 -13.78
C GLY A 270 24.10 25.75 -13.83
N VAL A 271 23.17 26.61 -14.25
CA VAL A 271 23.34 28.04 -14.06
C VAL A 271 23.08 28.35 -12.58
N GLY A 272 24.07 28.96 -11.91
CA GLY A 272 23.89 29.42 -10.53
C GLY A 272 22.67 30.35 -10.43
N ALA A 273 21.91 30.22 -9.34
CA ALA A 273 20.76 31.06 -9.07
C ALA A 273 21.17 32.54 -8.88
#